data_AF-A0A3M3KDH3-F1
#
_entry.id   AF-A0A3M3KDH3-F1
#
_cell.length_a   1.000
_cell.length_b   1.000
_cell.length_c   1.000
_cell.angle_alpha   90.00
_cell.angle_beta   90.00
_cell.angle_gamma   90.00
#
_symmetry.space_group_name_H-M   'P 1'
#
loop_
_entity.id
_entity.type
_entity.pdbx_description
1 polymer ?
#
loop_
_entity_poly.entity_id
_entity_poly.type
_entity_poly.pdbx_seq_one_letter_code
_entity_poly.pdbx_strand_id
1 'polypeptide(L)'
;MNKLELTLIGMAQQQLSAVLRFHKNREAGTATDEDEDDYLRDSGALSVLLELGHVTGSGMGVEALSAMLEVEAKHSAAVRDAYPLAKSADTMGATMQEAEQLKTN
;
A
#
# COMPACT_ATOMS: atom_id res chain seq x y z
N MET A 1 -16.41 -20.22 -3.43
CA MET A 1 -16.66 -18.75 -3.47
C MET A 1 -17.87 -18.36 -4.32
N ASN A 2 -18.59 -17.30 -3.95
CA ASN A 2 -19.73 -16.72 -4.67
C ASN A 2 -19.33 -15.52 -5.57
N LYS A 3 -20.28 -15.01 -6.38
CA LYS A 3 -20.00 -13.92 -7.33
C LYS A 3 -19.55 -12.61 -6.66
N LEU A 4 -20.13 -12.25 -5.51
CA LEU A 4 -19.74 -11.06 -4.77
C LEU A 4 -18.31 -11.19 -4.25
N GLU A 5 -17.97 -12.32 -3.63
CA GLU A 5 -16.62 -12.61 -3.14
C GLU A 5 -15.58 -12.53 -4.25
N LEU A 6 -15.84 -13.17 -5.40
CA LEU A 6 -14.95 -13.11 -6.56
C LEU A 6 -14.79 -11.68 -7.08
N THR A 7 -15.86 -10.87 -7.04
CA THR A 7 -15.81 -9.47 -7.45
C THR A 7 -14.95 -8.65 -6.50
N LEU A 8 -15.12 -8.81 -5.18
CA LEU A 8 -14.34 -8.11 -4.16
C LEU A 8 -12.86 -8.47 -4.23
N ILE A 9 -12.55 -9.76 -4.41
CA ILE A 9 -11.17 -10.23 -4.59
C ILE A 9 -10.57 -9.65 -5.88
N GLY A 10 -11.31 -9.64 -6.98
CA GLY A 10 -10.87 -9.03 -8.24
C GLY A 10 -10.58 -7.54 -8.09
N MET A 11 -11.44 -6.80 -7.38
CA MET A 11 -11.20 -5.39 -7.05
C MET A 11 -9.93 -5.23 -6.22
N ALA A 12 -9.75 -6.03 -5.17
CA ALA A 12 -8.57 -5.97 -4.32
C ALA A 12 -7.28 -6.27 -5.10
N GLN A 13 -7.31 -7.25 -6.01
CA GLN A 13 -6.19 -7.58 -6.90
C GLN A 13 -5.87 -6.44 -7.89
N GLN A 14 -6.90 -5.78 -8.42
CA GLN A 14 -6.73 -4.63 -9.30
C GLN A 14 -6.05 -3.48 -8.56
N GLN A 15 -6.53 -3.13 -7.36
CA GLN A 15 -5.92 -2.05 -6.57
C GLN A 15 -4.50 -2.40 -6.12
N LEU A 16 -4.25 -3.64 -5.71
CA LEU A 16 -2.89 -4.12 -5.44
C LEU A 16 -1.98 -3.94 -6.67
N SER A 17 -2.47 -4.27 -7.87
CA SER A 17 -1.67 -4.13 -9.10
C SER A 17 -1.31 -2.67 -9.38
N ALA A 18 -2.20 -1.72 -9.10
CA ALA A 18 -1.92 -0.29 -9.23
C ALA A 18 -0.89 0.19 -8.20
N VAL A 19 -1.05 -0.21 -6.93
CA VAL A 19 -0.08 0.06 -5.86
C VAL A 19 1.32 -0.47 -6.20
N LEU A 20 1.41 -1.72 -6.68
CA LEU A 20 2.69 -2.32 -7.09
C LEU A 20 3.32 -1.57 -8.27
N ARG A 21 2.50 -1.12 -9.23
CA ARG A 21 2.97 -0.32 -10.37
C ARG A 21 3.55 1.02 -9.90
N PHE A 22 2.89 1.70 -8.97
CA PHE A 22 3.40 2.94 -8.40
C PHE A 22 4.75 2.73 -7.72
N HIS A 23 4.88 1.73 -6.84
CA HIS A 23 6.16 1.45 -6.17
C HIS A 23 7.29 1.16 -7.17
N LYS A 24 7.00 0.41 -8.23
CA LYS A 24 7.95 0.16 -9.33
C LYS A 24 8.35 1.45 -10.06
N ASN A 25 7.39 2.31 -10.40
CA ASN A 25 7.65 3.59 -11.06
C ASN A 25 8.47 4.52 -10.16
N ARG A 26 8.17 4.55 -8.86
CA ARG A 26 8.90 5.32 -7.86
C ARG A 26 10.34 4.84 -7.70
N GLU A 27 10.57 3.53 -7.66
CA GLU A 27 11.91 2.95 -7.63
C GLU A 27 12.71 3.29 -8.90
N ALA A 28 12.04 3.32 -10.06
CA ALA A 28 12.64 3.72 -11.33
C ALA A 28 12.84 5.24 -11.48
N GLY A 29 12.35 6.05 -10.55
CA GLY A 29 12.39 7.52 -10.63
C GLY A 29 11.49 8.10 -11.72
N THR A 30 10.47 7.36 -12.17
CA THR A 30 9.53 7.77 -13.23
C THR A 30 8.12 8.04 -12.72
N ALA A 31 7.91 7.98 -11.41
CA ALA A 31 6.62 8.37 -10.81
C ALA A 31 6.44 9.88 -10.91
N THR A 32 5.25 10.29 -11.33
CA THR A 32 4.80 11.67 -11.38
C THR A 32 3.94 12.01 -10.16
N ASP A 33 3.65 13.29 -9.94
CA ASP A 33 2.72 13.72 -8.88
C ASP A 33 1.31 13.14 -9.09
N GLU A 34 0.86 13.00 -10.35
CA GLU A 34 -0.42 12.34 -10.68
C GLU A 34 -0.39 10.85 -10.32
N ASP A 35 0.74 10.16 -10.53
CA ASP A 35 0.88 8.77 -10.08
C ASP A 35 0.82 8.64 -8.55
N GLU A 36 1.28 9.65 -7.80
CA GLU A 36 1.21 9.67 -6.33
C GLU A 36 -0.22 9.88 -5.84
N ASP A 37 -0.99 10.78 -6.45
CA ASP A 37 -2.41 10.97 -6.15
C ASP A 37 -3.23 9.71 -6.44
N ASP A 38 -2.99 9.07 -7.59
CA ASP A 38 -3.61 7.80 -7.95
C ASP A 38 -3.22 6.68 -6.97
N TYR A 39 -1.95 6.63 -6.56
CA TYR A 39 -1.49 5.69 -5.53
C TYR A 39 -2.22 5.89 -4.20
N LEU A 40 -2.39 7.12 -3.72
CA LEU A 40 -3.10 7.40 -2.47
C LEU A 40 -4.56 6.95 -2.55
N ARG A 41 -5.22 7.20 -3.69
CA ARG A 41 -6.57 6.74 -3.94
C ARG A 41 -6.69 5.21 -3.96
N ASP A 42 -5.83 4.54 -4.72
CA ASP A 42 -5.89 3.10 -4.91
C ASP A 42 -5.47 2.34 -3.64
N SER A 43 -4.48 2.85 -2.90
CA SER A 43 -4.09 2.31 -1.60
C SER A 43 -5.20 2.45 -0.56
N GLY A 44 -5.87 3.60 -0.48
CA GLY A 44 -7.03 3.78 0.39
C GLY A 44 -8.19 2.83 0.05
N ALA A 45 -8.50 2.67 -1.25
CA ALA A 45 -9.50 1.71 -1.70
C ALA A 45 -9.13 0.26 -1.36
N LEU A 46 -7.84 -0.11 -1.51
CA LEU A 46 -7.33 -1.42 -1.14
C LEU A 46 -7.47 -1.67 0.36
N SER A 47 -7.09 -0.71 1.23
CA SER A 47 -7.20 -0.87 2.68
C SER A 47 -8.65 -1.15 3.12
N VAL A 48 -9.62 -0.44 2.55
CA VAL A 48 -11.06 -0.66 2.86
C VAL A 48 -11.51 -2.07 2.45
N LEU A 49 -11.05 -2.57 1.29
CA LEU A 49 -11.37 -3.92 0.86
C LEU A 49 -10.75 -4.97 1.78
N LEU A 50 -9.49 -4.81 2.15
CA LEU A 50 -8.77 -5.76 3.01
C LEU A 50 -9.35 -5.85 4.43
N GLU A 51 -9.91 -4.76 4.96
CA GLU A 51 -10.61 -4.77 6.25
C GLU A 51 -11.76 -5.79 6.28
N LEU A 52 -12.43 -6.05 5.16
CA LEU A 52 -13.48 -7.07 5.07
C LEU A 52 -12.96 -8.49 5.40
N GLY A 53 -11.66 -8.74 5.22
CA GLY A 53 -10.98 -9.97 5.61
C GLY A 53 -10.87 -10.17 7.12
N HIS A 54 -10.94 -9.08 7.90
CA HIS A 54 -10.82 -9.08 9.36
C HIS A 54 -12.16 -8.89 10.08
N VAL A 55 -13.17 -8.36 9.40
CA VAL A 55 -14.51 -8.19 9.96
C VAL A 55 -15.16 -9.54 10.26
N THR A 56 -15.40 -9.79 11.54
CA THR A 56 -16.16 -10.97 11.98
C THR A 56 -17.58 -10.90 11.45
N GLY A 57 -18.04 -11.95 10.77
CA GLY A 57 -19.38 -11.97 10.18
C GLY A 57 -19.51 -11.12 8.92
N SER A 58 -18.43 -10.85 8.19
CA SER A 58 -18.43 -10.14 6.89
C SER A 58 -19.30 -10.81 5.81
N GLY A 59 -19.77 -12.05 6.05
CA GLY A 59 -20.52 -12.84 5.09
C GLY A 59 -19.63 -13.50 4.04
N MET A 60 -18.30 -13.33 4.13
CA MET A 60 -17.33 -14.01 3.26
C MET A 60 -17.07 -15.43 3.75
N GLY A 61 -17.04 -16.37 2.80
CA GLY A 61 -16.58 -17.73 3.02
C GLY A 61 -15.09 -17.80 3.31
N VAL A 62 -14.66 -18.88 3.95
CA VAL A 62 -13.26 -19.10 4.38
C VAL A 62 -12.25 -18.97 3.22
N GLU A 63 -12.58 -19.50 2.04
CA GLU A 63 -11.72 -19.38 0.86
C GLU A 63 -11.54 -17.93 0.43
N ALA A 64 -12.60 -17.13 0.48
CA ALA A 64 -12.56 -15.73 0.11
C ALA A 64 -11.77 -14.90 1.13
N LEU A 65 -11.94 -15.19 2.42
CA LEU A 65 -11.13 -14.57 3.49
C LEU A 65 -9.63 -14.87 3.28
N SER A 66 -9.29 -16.14 3.03
CA SER A 66 -7.90 -16.53 2.74
C SER A 66 -7.33 -15.77 1.54
N ALA A 67 -8.11 -15.61 0.47
CA ALA A 67 -7.68 -14.85 -0.71
C ALA A 67 -7.47 -13.35 -0.41
N MET A 68 -8.30 -12.74 0.44
CA MET A 68 -8.11 -11.34 0.86
C MET A 68 -6.84 -11.19 1.71
N LEU A 69 -6.58 -12.11 2.64
CA LEU A 69 -5.36 -12.12 3.46
C LEU A 69 -4.09 -12.31 2.61
N GLU A 70 -4.16 -13.08 1.52
CA GLU A 70 -3.04 -13.18 0.57
C GLU A 70 -2.77 -11.86 -0.16
N VAL A 71 -3.82 -11.11 -0.53
CA VAL A 71 -3.67 -9.78 -1.13
C VAL A 71 -3.06 -8.81 -0.11
N GLU A 72 -3.51 -8.84 1.14
CA GLU A 72 -2.94 -8.04 2.23
C GLU A 72 -1.47 -8.35 2.50
N ALA A 73 -1.10 -9.63 2.53
CA ALA A 73 0.29 -10.06 2.72
C ALA A 73 1.19 -9.51 1.61
N LYS A 74 0.73 -9.55 0.36
CA LYS A 74 1.45 -8.98 -0.79
C LYS A 74 1.57 -7.46 -0.70
N HIS A 75 0.49 -6.78 -0.32
CA HIS A 75 0.51 -5.33 -0.12
C HIS A 75 1.50 -4.92 0.97
N SER A 76 1.46 -5.59 2.13
CA SER A 76 2.34 -5.34 3.26
C SER A 76 3.81 -5.57 2.91
N ALA A 77 4.11 -6.62 2.13
CA ALA A 77 5.45 -6.86 1.62
C ALA A 77 5.93 -5.71 0.73
N ALA A 78 5.11 -5.26 -0.22
CA ALA A 78 5.44 -4.15 -1.12
C ALA A 78 5.70 -2.84 -0.37
N VAL A 79 4.90 -2.52 0.65
CA VAL A 79 5.09 -1.32 1.48
C VAL A 79 6.41 -1.41 2.25
N ARG A 80 6.70 -2.57 2.85
CA ARG A 80 7.97 -2.78 3.58
C ARG A 80 9.19 -2.64 2.68
N ASP A 81 9.10 -3.14 1.45
CA ASP A 81 10.18 -3.07 0.48
C ASP A 81 10.38 -1.63 -0.06
N ALA A 82 9.29 -0.88 -0.24
CA ALA A 82 9.32 0.52 -0.67
C ALA A 82 9.83 1.47 0.44
N TYR A 83 9.52 1.18 1.70
CA TYR A 83 9.90 1.98 2.86
C TYR A 83 10.61 1.13 3.91
N PRO A 84 11.84 0.66 3.64
CA PRO A 84 12.59 -0.12 4.60
C PRO A 84 12.89 0.76 5.81
N LEU A 85 12.66 0.23 7.02
CA LEU A 85 12.82 0.93 8.30
C LEU A 85 14.21 1.58 8.51
N ALA A 86 15.22 1.19 7.73
CA ALA A 86 16.54 1.82 7.70
C ALA A 86 16.58 3.13 6.89
N LYS A 87 15.82 3.26 5.78
CA LYS A 87 15.78 4.48 4.95
C LYS A 87 14.96 5.63 5.60
N SER A 88 14.03 5.30 6.49
CA SER A 88 13.26 6.31 7.25
C SER A 88 14.08 6.98 8.36
N ALA A 89 15.09 6.31 8.90
CA ALA A 89 16.01 6.90 9.87
C ALA A 89 16.99 7.90 9.23
N ASP A 90 17.52 7.58 8.03
CA ASP A 90 18.43 8.47 7.30
C ASP A 90 17.74 9.77 6.83
N THR A 91 16.45 9.69 6.44
CA THR A 91 15.68 10.87 6.01
C THR A 91 15.28 11.79 7.18
N MET A 92 14.97 11.24 8.37
CA MET A 92 14.77 12.06 9.58
C MET A 92 16.07 12.69 10.10
N GLY A 93 17.21 12.00 9.97
CA GLY A 93 18.52 12.54 10.33
C GLY A 93 18.96 13.71 9.43
N ALA A 94 18.75 13.58 8.12
CA ALA A 94 19.08 14.63 7.15
C ALA A 94 18.23 15.90 7.34
N THR A 95 16.92 15.75 7.57
CA THR A 95 16.01 16.88 7.79
C THR A 95 16.26 17.62 9.12
N MET A 96 16.70 16.92 10.17
CA MET A 96 17.11 17.57 11.42
C MET A 96 18.42 18.35 11.28
N GLN A 97 19.41 17.84 10.54
CA GLN A 97 20.67 18.54 10.29
C GLN A 97 20.49 19.84 9.49
N GLU A 98 19.62 19.83 8.48
CA GLU A 98 19.30 21.02 7.69
C GLU A 98 18.57 22.08 8.52
N ALA A 99 17.62 21.67 9.37
CA ALA A 99 16.90 22.56 10.27
C ALA A 99 17.79 23.18 11.38
N GLU A 100 18.92 22.54 11.70
CA GLU A 100 19.89 23.04 12.69
C GLU A 100 20.91 24.00 12.06
N GLN A 101 21.31 23.76 10.80
CA GLN A 101 22.17 24.68 10.03
C GLN A 101 21.47 26.00 9.67
N LEU A 102 20.16 25.99 9.46
CA LEU A 102 19.35 27.20 9.23
C LEU A 102 19.18 28.09 10.47
N LYS A 103 19.50 27.60 11.67
CA LYS A 103 19.44 28.38 12.92
C LYS A 103 20.76 29.02 13.30
N THR A 104 21.84 28.71 12.58
CA THR A 104 23.20 29.18 12.86
C THR A 104 23.76 30.17 11.83
N ASN A 105 22.96 30.55 10.83
CA ASN A 105 23.19 31.70 9.94
C ASN A 105 22.18 32.81 10.20
#